data_AF-A0A3A8ZS85-F1
#
_entry.id   AF-A0A3A8ZS85-F1
#
_cell.length_a   1.000
_cell.length_b   1.000
_cell.length_c   1.000
_cell.angle_alpha   90.00
_cell.angle_beta   90.00
_cell.angle_gamma   90.00
#
_symmetry.space_group_name_H-M   'P 1'
#
loop_
_entity.id
_entity.type
_entity.pdbx_description
1 polymer ?
#
loop_
_entity_poly.entity_id
_entity_poly.type
_entity_poly.pdbx_seq_one_letter_code
_entity_poly.pdbx_strand_id
1 'polypeptide(L)'
;MEQEDKISIKVREHGIVLAGGIFIIGFSLFILLMGILQPSSGGNRFVFGLTLFLMMVCGIVVCAAYFLRSLSVEEMGICYVNFMGKKKLFSLDDIGYCKLKIYGGKKDAGIESFIVYDLLGRKLCKLEMNMRGATDFLQYLVDNQVRMQWPGMEQEKASLTDPVLLEQAVCKEEIGRFTETFYEMMRPVFTDWERKYKRFDACWEFGLAEYVQDDLTPQKDMWQWESRAWEKGREELPEDYICVGEAYLKRGQEYVMDRKGYVVGLLIPYIRQTRSYQIGESRRIRKMDETCLKEKLSVRLEQIARELPRHTYHTQALTLGHTLTRKVEDIRLP
;
A
#
# COMPACT_ATOMS: atom_id res chain seq x y z
N MET A 1 2.06 -12.83 31.61
CA MET A 1 0.76 -12.14 31.77
C MET A 1 0.63 -11.25 30.56
N GLU A 2 0.29 -11.87 29.43
CA GLU A 2 0.31 -11.24 28.12
C GLU A 2 -0.93 -10.36 28.01
N GLN A 3 -0.70 -9.08 27.82
CA GLN A 3 -1.74 -8.16 27.42
C GLN A 3 -2.14 -8.61 26.02
N GLU A 4 -3.23 -9.39 25.90
CA GLU A 4 -3.80 -9.73 24.59
C GLU A 4 -3.93 -8.42 23.81
N ASP A 5 -3.23 -8.33 22.68
CA ASP A 5 -3.16 -7.14 21.84
C ASP A 5 -4.55 -6.87 21.25
N LYS A 6 -5.40 -6.20 22.03
CA LYS A 6 -6.75 -5.85 21.61
C LYS A 6 -6.69 -5.04 20.33
N ILE A 7 -7.51 -5.44 19.35
CA ILE A 7 -7.62 -4.71 18.10
C ILE A 7 -8.24 -3.35 18.40
N SER A 8 -7.44 -2.29 18.28
CA SER A 8 -7.90 -0.91 18.41
C SER A 8 -7.48 -0.10 17.19
N ILE A 9 -8.44 0.35 16.40
CA ILE A 9 -8.20 1.17 15.19
C ILE A 9 -8.92 2.50 15.36
N LYS A 10 -8.25 3.61 15.04
CA LYS A 10 -8.85 4.95 15.02
C LYS A 10 -8.65 5.60 13.67
N VAL A 11 -9.75 5.82 12.96
CA VAL A 11 -9.79 6.54 11.69
C VAL A 11 -10.19 7.99 11.93
N ARG A 12 -9.39 8.93 11.44
CA ARG A 12 -9.63 10.38 11.57
C ARG A 12 -9.24 11.12 10.30
N GLU A 13 -9.86 12.27 10.08
CA GLU A 13 -9.47 13.18 9.01
C GLU A 13 -8.01 13.64 9.12
N HIS A 14 -7.36 13.86 7.99
CA HIS A 14 -5.99 14.37 7.96
C HIS A 14 -5.94 15.85 8.38
N GLY A 15 -4.87 16.29 9.06
CA GLY A 15 -4.73 17.68 9.53
C GLY A 15 -4.75 18.74 8.40
N ILE A 16 -4.47 18.31 7.16
CA ILE A 16 -4.58 19.16 5.96
C ILE A 16 -6.02 19.66 5.76
N VAL A 17 -7.03 18.85 6.13
CA VAL A 17 -8.45 19.24 6.02
C VAL A 17 -8.73 20.43 6.94
N LEU A 18 -8.22 20.39 8.18
CA LEU A 18 -8.32 21.51 9.12
C LEU A 18 -7.60 22.75 8.61
N ALA A 19 -6.36 22.59 8.12
CA ALA A 19 -5.59 23.69 7.56
C ALA A 19 -6.30 24.35 6.37
N GLY A 20 -6.90 23.56 5.48
CA GLY A 20 -7.70 24.04 4.36
C GLY A 20 -8.93 24.83 4.83
N GLY A 21 -9.65 24.33 5.84
CA GLY A 21 -10.79 25.05 6.42
C GLY A 21 -10.40 26.40 7.03
N ILE A 22 -9.31 26.43 7.83
CA ILE A 22 -8.77 27.67 8.41
C ILE A 22 -8.33 28.64 7.31
N PHE A 23 -7.67 28.16 6.26
CA PHE A 23 -7.24 28.97 5.13
C PHE A 23 -8.42 29.62 4.41
N ILE A 24 -9.49 28.87 4.14
CA ILE A 24 -10.71 29.39 3.49
C ILE A 24 -11.35 30.49 4.36
N ILE A 25 -11.42 30.28 5.68
CA ILE A 25 -11.95 31.28 6.61
C ILE A 25 -11.07 32.52 6.62
N GLY A 26 -9.76 32.37 6.77
CA GLY A 26 -8.81 33.48 6.78
C GLY A 26 -8.81 34.27 5.47
N PHE A 27 -8.89 33.59 4.33
CA PHE A 27 -8.95 34.22 3.02
C PHE A 27 -10.27 34.98 2.80
N SER A 28 -11.40 34.42 3.25
CA SER A 28 -12.69 35.12 3.22
C SER A 28 -12.67 36.39 4.08
N LEU A 29 -12.10 36.32 5.29
CA LEU A 29 -11.93 37.49 6.17
C LEU A 29 -10.98 38.53 5.57
N PHE A 30 -9.91 38.11 4.92
CA PHE A 30 -8.97 39.00 4.24
C PHE A 30 -9.65 39.77 3.09
N ILE A 31 -10.41 39.07 2.24
CA ILE A 31 -11.16 39.71 1.15
C ILE A 31 -12.22 40.67 1.71
N LEU A 32 -12.90 40.28 2.80
CA LEU A 32 -13.87 41.14 3.47
C LEU A 32 -13.21 42.44 3.95
N LEU A 33 -12.06 42.35 4.62
CA LEU A 33 -11.29 43.51 5.09
C LEU A 33 -10.85 44.40 3.93
N MET A 34 -10.30 43.82 2.86
CA MET A 34 -9.90 44.57 1.66
C MET A 34 -11.09 45.28 1.00
N GLY A 35 -12.25 44.63 0.94
CA GLY A 35 -13.47 45.23 0.39
C GLY A 35 -14.02 46.39 1.23
N ILE A 36 -13.79 46.38 2.55
CA ILE A 36 -14.14 47.51 3.45
C ILE A 36 -13.13 48.66 3.30
N LEU A 37 -11.83 48.34 3.22
CA LEU A 37 -10.75 49.34 3.15
C LEU A 37 -10.62 50.00 1.77
N GLN A 38 -11.01 49.32 0.69
CA GLN A 38 -10.98 49.82 -0.69
C GLN A 38 -12.35 49.68 -1.35
N PRO A 39 -13.33 50.55 -1.00
CA PRO A 39 -14.68 50.44 -1.54
C PRO A 39 -14.70 50.77 -3.04
N SER A 40 -14.96 49.77 -3.89
CA SER A 40 -15.20 49.99 -5.31
C SER A 40 -16.64 50.48 -5.53
N SER A 41 -16.83 51.45 -6.44
CA SER A 41 -18.10 52.13 -6.66
C SER A 41 -19.06 51.39 -7.61
N GLY A 42 -18.65 50.26 -8.21
CA GLY A 42 -19.40 49.59 -9.28
C GLY A 42 -19.91 48.17 -8.99
N GLY A 43 -19.59 47.56 -7.84
CA GLY A 43 -19.94 46.17 -7.55
C GLY A 43 -21.24 45.99 -6.76
N ASN A 44 -22.01 44.94 -7.08
CA ASN A 44 -23.18 44.55 -6.28
C ASN A 44 -22.74 44.01 -4.90
N ARG A 45 -22.73 44.87 -3.89
CA ARG A 45 -22.26 44.59 -2.52
C ARG A 45 -22.99 43.43 -1.86
N PHE A 46 -24.25 43.20 -2.20
CA PHE A 46 -25.03 42.08 -1.64
C PHE A 46 -24.51 40.74 -2.14
N VAL A 47 -24.27 40.61 -3.45
CA VAL A 47 -23.72 39.38 -4.05
C VAL A 47 -22.33 39.10 -3.49
N PHE A 48 -21.49 40.13 -3.37
CA PHE A 48 -20.16 40.01 -2.77
C PHE A 48 -20.21 39.52 -1.33
N GLY A 49 -21.05 40.12 -0.49
CA GLY A 49 -21.23 39.70 0.91
C GLY A 49 -21.77 38.28 1.03
N LEU A 50 -22.74 37.90 0.19
CA LEU A 50 -23.30 36.55 0.16
C LEU A 50 -22.23 35.51 -0.24
N THR A 51 -21.39 35.80 -1.25
CA THR A 51 -20.31 34.90 -1.65
C THR A 51 -19.31 34.69 -0.52
N LEU A 52 -18.90 35.76 0.18
CA LEU A 52 -17.97 35.67 1.32
C LEU A 52 -18.57 34.89 2.48
N PHE A 53 -19.85 35.10 2.77
CA PHE A 53 -20.57 34.33 3.79
C PHE A 53 -20.59 32.83 3.44
N LEU A 54 -20.92 32.48 2.19
CA LEU A 54 -20.91 31.08 1.74
C LEU A 54 -19.51 30.46 1.82
N MET A 55 -18.46 31.19 1.47
CA MET A 55 -17.07 30.74 1.65
C MET A 55 -16.74 30.50 3.11
N MET A 56 -17.15 31.40 4.01
CA MET A 56 -16.92 31.26 5.44
C MET A 56 -17.65 30.04 6.02
N VAL A 57 -18.93 29.85 5.65
CA VAL A 57 -19.71 28.67 6.02
C VAL A 57 -19.05 27.39 5.50
N CYS A 58 -18.57 27.39 4.26
CA CYS A 58 -17.85 26.26 3.68
C CYS A 58 -16.59 25.92 4.51
N GLY A 59 -15.78 26.93 4.86
CA GLY A 59 -14.61 26.74 5.71
C GLY A 59 -14.95 26.17 7.09
N ILE A 60 -16.04 26.66 7.71
CA ILE A 60 -16.54 26.14 9.00
C ILE A 60 -16.97 24.67 8.86
N VAL A 61 -17.69 24.31 7.80
CA VAL A 61 -18.12 22.92 7.55
C VAL A 61 -16.92 22.00 7.36
N VAL A 62 -15.88 22.44 6.65
CA VAL A 62 -14.63 21.68 6.49
C VAL A 62 -13.93 21.46 7.83
N CYS A 63 -13.84 22.49 8.68
CA CYS A 63 -13.31 22.36 10.03
C CYS A 63 -14.16 21.42 10.90
N ALA A 64 -15.49 21.52 10.82
CA ALA A 64 -16.40 20.63 11.55
C ALA A 64 -16.23 19.16 11.12
N ALA A 65 -16.05 18.91 9.83
CA ALA A 65 -15.77 17.57 9.31
C ALA A 65 -14.50 16.97 9.95
N TYR A 66 -13.45 17.76 10.11
CA TYR A 66 -12.20 17.32 10.77
C TYR A 66 -12.42 16.87 12.22
N PHE A 67 -13.21 17.63 13.01
CA PHE A 67 -13.42 17.32 14.42
C PHE A 67 -14.45 16.21 14.66
N LEU A 68 -15.48 16.13 13.80
CA LEU A 68 -16.62 15.25 14.03
C LEU A 68 -16.46 13.89 13.34
N ARG A 69 -15.94 13.86 12.12
CA ARG A 69 -15.88 12.63 11.34
C ARG A 69 -14.78 11.72 11.84
N SER A 70 -15.16 10.57 12.38
CA SER A 70 -14.24 9.58 12.91
C SER A 70 -14.83 8.18 12.89
N LEU A 71 -13.96 7.17 12.91
CA LEU A 71 -14.34 5.79 13.15
C LEU A 71 -13.40 5.18 14.19
N SER A 72 -13.95 4.46 15.15
CA SER A 72 -13.16 3.68 16.10
C SER A 72 -13.60 2.22 16.07
N VAL A 73 -12.63 1.31 16.06
CA VAL A 73 -12.83 -0.13 16.21
C VAL A 73 -12.22 -0.57 17.53
N GLU A 74 -12.97 -1.34 18.29
CA GLU A 74 -12.52 -2.05 19.48
C GLU A 74 -13.00 -3.51 19.35
N GLU A 75 -12.08 -4.41 18.99
CA GLU A 75 -12.39 -5.82 18.66
C GLU A 75 -13.49 -5.95 17.59
N MET A 76 -14.70 -6.34 17.97
CA MET A 76 -15.89 -6.42 17.10
C MET A 76 -16.66 -5.11 17.00
N GLY A 77 -16.54 -4.24 18.00
CA GLY A 77 -17.34 -3.05 18.14
C GLY A 77 -16.83 -1.93 17.25
N ILE A 78 -17.70 -1.42 16.37
CA ILE A 78 -17.38 -0.33 15.46
C ILE A 78 -18.28 0.86 15.75
N CYS A 79 -17.65 2.01 16.00
CA CYS A 79 -18.32 3.28 16.22
C CYS A 79 -17.92 4.29 15.15
N TYR A 80 -18.89 4.69 14.33
CA TYR A 80 -18.73 5.70 13.30
C TYR A 80 -19.45 6.99 13.69
N VAL A 81 -18.78 8.12 13.54
CA VAL A 81 -19.35 9.46 13.65
C VAL A 81 -19.21 10.14 12.30
N ASN A 82 -20.32 10.62 11.75
CA ASN A 82 -20.30 11.32 10.45
C ASN A 82 -19.90 12.81 10.60
N PHE A 83 -19.75 13.52 9.48
CA PHE A 83 -19.42 14.95 9.49
C PHE A 83 -20.47 15.86 10.17
N MET A 84 -21.70 15.35 10.39
CA MET A 84 -22.76 16.04 11.14
C MET A 84 -22.76 15.66 12.64
N GLY A 85 -21.79 14.87 13.11
CA GLY A 85 -21.74 14.39 14.50
C GLY A 85 -22.72 13.27 14.84
N LYS A 86 -23.46 12.72 13.86
CA LYS A 86 -24.36 11.58 14.11
C LYS A 86 -23.53 10.31 14.31
N LYS A 87 -23.72 9.69 15.48
CA LYS A 87 -23.07 8.43 15.88
C LYS A 87 -23.86 7.23 15.37
N LYS A 88 -23.16 6.23 14.86
CA LYS A 88 -23.69 4.92 14.50
C LYS A 88 -22.79 3.84 15.12
N LEU A 89 -23.40 2.92 15.85
CA LEU A 89 -22.74 1.76 16.45
C LEU A 89 -23.18 0.52 15.68
N PHE A 90 -22.23 -0.36 15.38
CA PHE A 90 -22.47 -1.65 14.71
C PHE A 90 -21.33 -2.62 15.05
N SER A 91 -21.61 -3.91 14.95
CA SER A 91 -20.62 -4.99 15.07
C SER A 91 -20.04 -5.34 13.70
N LEU A 92 -18.93 -6.06 13.68
CA LEU A 92 -18.42 -6.73 12.49
C LEU A 92 -19.48 -7.67 11.87
N ASP A 93 -20.24 -8.39 12.70
CA ASP A 93 -21.30 -9.32 12.25
C ASP A 93 -22.45 -8.63 11.53
N ASP A 94 -22.64 -7.32 11.76
CA ASP A 94 -23.68 -6.54 11.10
C ASP A 94 -23.29 -6.19 9.65
N ILE A 95 -22.02 -6.36 9.27
CA ILE A 95 -21.48 -5.97 7.97
C ILE A 95 -21.79 -7.04 6.93
N GLY A 96 -22.50 -6.66 5.87
CA GLY A 96 -22.75 -7.54 4.73
C GLY A 96 -21.65 -7.48 3.67
N TYR A 97 -21.23 -6.28 3.29
CA TYR A 97 -20.18 -6.08 2.29
C TYR A 97 -19.59 -4.68 2.34
N CYS A 98 -18.41 -4.54 1.74
CA CYS A 98 -17.73 -3.26 1.54
C CYS A 98 -17.61 -2.96 0.05
N LYS A 99 -18.09 -1.78 -0.37
CA LYS A 99 -17.99 -1.32 -1.75
C LYS A 99 -16.88 -0.29 -1.89
N LEU A 100 -15.92 -0.57 -2.76
CA LEU A 100 -14.81 0.32 -3.06
C LEU A 100 -15.18 1.26 -4.21
N LYS A 101 -14.82 2.53 -4.05
CA LYS A 101 -14.85 3.53 -5.11
C LYS A 101 -13.42 3.70 -5.63
N ILE A 102 -13.23 3.37 -6.89
CA ILE A 102 -11.93 3.41 -7.57
C ILE A 102 -11.80 4.73 -8.33
N TYR A 103 -10.60 5.29 -8.35
CA TYR A 103 -10.20 6.40 -9.23
C TYR A 103 -8.99 5.99 -10.08
N GLY A 104 -8.72 6.72 -11.16
CA GLY A 104 -7.59 6.45 -12.05
C GLY A 104 -7.97 5.69 -13.32
N GLY A 105 -6.98 5.37 -14.14
CA GLY A 105 -7.15 4.67 -15.41
C GLY A 105 -7.10 3.14 -15.25
N LYS A 106 -7.40 2.41 -16.33
CA LYS A 106 -7.39 0.92 -16.34
C LYS A 106 -6.09 0.27 -15.81
N LYS A 107 -4.96 0.98 -15.92
CA LYS A 107 -3.61 0.46 -15.55
C LYS A 107 -3.12 0.89 -14.17
N ASP A 108 -3.68 1.95 -13.58
CA ASP A 108 -3.28 2.50 -12.28
C ASP A 108 -4.55 2.98 -11.57
N ALA A 109 -5.32 2.02 -11.08
CA ALA A 109 -6.58 2.27 -10.39
C ALA A 109 -6.34 2.23 -8.88
N GLY A 110 -6.54 3.36 -8.21
CA GLY A 110 -6.42 3.50 -6.76
C GLY A 110 -7.78 3.51 -6.07
N ILE A 111 -7.80 3.23 -4.76
CA ILE A 111 -9.02 3.33 -3.95
C ILE A 111 -9.18 4.78 -3.48
N GLU A 112 -10.26 5.44 -3.86
CA GLU A 112 -10.57 6.81 -3.43
C GLU A 112 -11.24 6.79 -2.05
N SER A 113 -12.25 5.91 -1.93
CA SER A 113 -13.06 5.76 -0.74
C SER A 113 -13.71 4.40 -0.73
N PHE A 114 -14.20 3.96 0.43
CA PHE A 114 -14.98 2.76 0.54
C PHE A 114 -16.20 2.98 1.44
N ILE A 115 -17.24 2.20 1.19
CA ILE A 115 -18.53 2.30 1.84
C ILE A 115 -18.89 0.93 2.39
N VAL A 116 -19.13 0.88 3.70
CA VAL A 116 -19.54 -0.35 4.38
C VAL A 116 -21.06 -0.39 4.44
N TYR A 117 -21.63 -1.54 4.11
CA TYR A 117 -23.07 -1.80 4.11
C TYR A 117 -23.41 -2.94 5.07
N ASP A 118 -24.59 -2.86 5.67
CA ASP A 118 -25.12 -3.94 6.50
C ASP A 118 -25.63 -5.11 5.65
N LEU A 119 -26.03 -6.19 6.32
CA LEU A 119 -26.62 -7.39 5.70
C LEU A 119 -27.88 -7.10 4.86
N LEU A 120 -28.57 -5.99 5.12
CA LEU A 120 -29.77 -5.53 4.39
C LEU A 120 -29.44 -4.53 3.28
N GLY A 121 -28.16 -4.23 3.03
CA GLY A 121 -27.70 -3.28 2.03
C GLY A 121 -27.87 -1.81 2.43
N ARG A 122 -28.10 -1.48 3.70
CA ARG A 122 -28.11 -0.10 4.19
C ARG A 122 -26.70 0.35 4.54
N LYS A 123 -26.40 1.60 4.24
CA LYS A 123 -25.08 2.20 4.49
C LYS A 123 -24.78 2.27 5.99
N LEU A 124 -23.68 1.67 6.43
CA LEU A 124 -23.10 1.77 7.77
C LEU A 124 -22.19 3.00 7.86
N CYS A 125 -21.14 3.07 7.05
CA CYS A 125 -20.21 4.19 7.05
C CYS A 125 -19.61 4.44 5.65
N LYS A 126 -18.96 5.60 5.47
CA LYS A 126 -18.13 5.91 4.30
C LYS A 126 -16.83 6.53 4.77
N LEU A 127 -15.72 5.96 4.34
CA LEU A 127 -14.38 6.45 4.65
C LEU A 127 -13.63 6.76 3.36
N GLU A 128 -12.78 7.78 3.41
CA GLU A 128 -11.87 8.12 2.32
C GLU A 128 -10.49 7.57 2.64
N MET A 129 -9.76 7.09 1.62
CA MET A 129 -8.45 6.48 1.82
C MET A 129 -7.37 7.48 2.28
N ASN A 130 -7.62 8.78 2.10
CA ASN A 130 -6.78 9.86 2.62
C ASN A 130 -6.94 10.08 4.14
N MET A 131 -7.92 9.45 4.79
CA MET A 131 -8.10 9.53 6.24
C MET A 131 -7.02 8.68 6.93
N ARG A 132 -6.46 9.20 8.02
CA ARG A 132 -5.47 8.47 8.81
C ARG A 132 -6.14 7.24 9.41
N GLY A 133 -5.55 6.05 9.22
CA GLY A 133 -6.07 4.78 9.71
C GLY A 133 -7.12 4.11 8.81
N ALA A 134 -7.49 4.71 7.66
CA ALA A 134 -8.44 4.10 6.74
C ALA A 134 -7.91 2.79 6.13
N THR A 135 -6.62 2.73 5.81
CA THR A 135 -5.96 1.52 5.31
C THR A 135 -5.97 0.41 6.36
N ASP A 136 -5.72 0.72 7.64
CA ASP A 136 -5.80 -0.27 8.73
C ASP A 136 -7.21 -0.82 8.87
N PHE A 137 -8.23 0.04 8.75
CA PHE A 137 -9.62 -0.41 8.79
C PHE A 137 -10.00 -1.23 7.56
N LEU A 138 -9.49 -0.89 6.37
CA LEU A 138 -9.67 -1.72 5.18
C LEU A 138 -9.03 -3.10 5.38
N GLN A 139 -7.82 -3.16 5.94
CA GLN A 139 -7.15 -4.41 6.29
C GLN A 139 -7.94 -5.21 7.32
N TYR A 140 -8.51 -4.57 8.35
CA TYR A 140 -9.40 -5.21 9.31
C TYR A 140 -10.62 -5.86 8.64
N LEU A 141 -11.24 -5.18 7.66
CA LEU A 141 -12.36 -5.76 6.92
C LEU A 141 -11.91 -6.97 6.06
N VAL A 142 -10.76 -6.89 5.38
CA VAL A 142 -10.20 -8.01 4.60
C VAL A 142 -9.85 -9.20 5.50
N ASP A 143 -9.20 -8.93 6.64
CA ASP A 143 -8.73 -9.97 7.54
C ASP A 143 -9.86 -10.79 8.14
N ASN A 144 -10.98 -10.12 8.40
CA ASN A 144 -12.23 -10.72 8.86
C ASN A 144 -13.16 -11.15 7.71
N GLN A 145 -12.63 -11.31 6.49
CA GLN A 145 -13.32 -11.91 5.35
C GLN A 145 -14.60 -11.16 4.91
N VAL A 146 -14.69 -9.85 5.17
CA VAL A 146 -15.80 -9.04 4.68
C VAL A 146 -15.74 -8.99 3.15
N ARG A 147 -16.86 -9.32 2.51
CA ARG A 147 -16.95 -9.33 1.04
C ARG A 147 -16.65 -7.95 0.46
N MET A 148 -15.65 -7.87 -0.39
CA MET A 148 -15.28 -6.65 -1.11
C MET A 148 -15.95 -6.61 -2.50
N GLN A 149 -16.42 -5.44 -2.91
CA GLN A 149 -17.05 -5.20 -4.22
C GLN A 149 -16.48 -3.95 -4.86
N TRP A 150 -16.21 -3.99 -6.16
CA TRP A 150 -15.79 -2.80 -6.91
C TRP A 150 -16.17 -2.89 -8.39
N PRO A 151 -16.26 -1.74 -9.09
CA PRO A 151 -16.57 -1.71 -10.52
C PRO A 151 -15.54 -2.50 -11.33
N GLY A 152 -16.00 -3.37 -12.22
CA GLY A 152 -15.13 -4.18 -13.10
C GLY A 152 -14.84 -5.61 -12.62
N MET A 153 -15.37 -6.03 -11.46
CA MET A 153 -15.24 -7.40 -10.97
C MET A 153 -15.79 -8.46 -11.95
N GLU A 154 -16.80 -8.09 -12.76
CA GLU A 154 -17.47 -9.01 -13.70
C GLU A 154 -17.15 -8.79 -15.19
N GLN A 155 -16.64 -7.61 -15.60
CA GLN A 155 -16.60 -7.26 -17.03
C GLN A 155 -15.28 -6.73 -17.57
N GLU A 156 -14.38 -6.16 -16.75
CA GLU A 156 -13.07 -5.69 -17.20
C GLU A 156 -12.22 -5.41 -15.96
N LYS A 157 -11.14 -6.20 -15.77
CA LYS A 157 -10.22 -6.08 -14.62
C LYS A 157 -9.53 -4.72 -14.67
N ALA A 158 -10.09 -3.70 -14.00
CA ALA A 158 -9.25 -2.63 -13.49
C ALA A 158 -8.24 -3.30 -12.56
N SER A 159 -6.94 -3.22 -12.90
CA SER A 159 -5.89 -3.77 -12.04
C SER A 159 -5.80 -2.86 -10.82
N LEU A 160 -6.48 -3.26 -9.74
CA LEU A 160 -6.34 -2.63 -8.45
C LEU A 160 -4.90 -2.80 -7.99
N THR A 161 -4.23 -1.71 -7.66
CA THR A 161 -2.83 -1.75 -7.26
C THR A 161 -2.63 -1.83 -5.74
N ASP A 162 -3.72 -1.70 -4.97
CA ASP A 162 -3.68 -1.69 -3.50
C ASP A 162 -3.26 -3.06 -2.94
N PRO A 163 -2.12 -3.16 -2.24
CA PRO A 163 -1.61 -4.41 -1.69
C PRO A 163 -2.61 -5.15 -0.79
N VAL A 164 -3.44 -4.42 -0.03
CA VAL A 164 -4.39 -5.01 0.93
C VAL A 164 -5.36 -5.98 0.26
N LEU A 165 -5.71 -5.73 -0.99
CA LEU A 165 -6.65 -6.56 -1.77
C LEU A 165 -5.95 -7.64 -2.62
N LEU A 166 -4.63 -7.52 -2.78
CA LEU A 166 -3.80 -8.43 -3.56
C LEU A 166 -3.07 -9.45 -2.68
N GLU A 167 -3.23 -9.35 -1.37
CA GLU A 167 -2.62 -10.24 -0.39
C GLU A 167 -3.59 -11.36 0.02
N GLN A 168 -3.03 -12.55 0.18
CA GLN A 168 -3.72 -13.74 0.69
C GLN A 168 -3.04 -14.20 1.98
N ALA A 169 -3.86 -14.62 2.95
CA ALA A 169 -3.36 -15.27 4.16
C ALA A 169 -2.81 -16.65 3.82
N VAL A 170 -1.65 -17.00 4.37
CA VAL A 170 -0.99 -18.30 4.15
C VAL A 170 -0.41 -18.84 5.46
N CYS A 171 -0.22 -20.15 5.54
CA CYS A 171 0.42 -20.77 6.70
C CYS A 171 1.95 -20.80 6.54
N LYS A 172 2.67 -20.89 7.67
CA LYS A 172 4.15 -20.95 7.69
C LYS A 172 4.67 -22.13 6.88
N GLU A 173 4.01 -23.27 6.99
CA GLU A 173 4.37 -24.53 6.33
C GLU A 173 4.25 -24.43 4.80
N GLU A 174 3.46 -23.48 4.29
CA GLU A 174 3.25 -23.30 2.87
C GLU A 174 4.27 -22.37 2.21
N ILE A 175 5.08 -21.65 3.01
CA ILE A 175 6.08 -20.68 2.50
C ILE A 175 6.99 -21.35 1.47
N GLY A 176 7.58 -22.51 1.78
CA GLY A 176 8.46 -23.21 0.85
C GLY A 176 7.80 -23.51 -0.49
N ARG A 177 6.57 -24.03 -0.49
CA ARG A 177 5.81 -24.31 -1.73
C ARG A 177 5.54 -23.03 -2.54
N PHE A 178 5.20 -21.94 -1.86
CA PHE A 178 4.95 -20.66 -2.51
C PHE A 178 6.21 -20.04 -3.10
N THR A 179 7.36 -20.13 -2.41
CA THR A 179 8.65 -19.66 -2.92
C THR A 179 9.05 -20.36 -4.22
N GLU A 180 8.81 -21.66 -4.33
CA GLU A 180 9.04 -22.44 -5.55
C GLU A 180 8.10 -22.00 -6.68
N THR A 181 6.81 -21.87 -6.36
CA THR A 181 5.79 -21.43 -7.32
C THR A 181 6.12 -20.05 -7.88
N PHE A 182 6.58 -19.13 -7.03
CA PHE A 182 7.02 -17.81 -7.43
C PHE A 182 8.18 -17.86 -8.40
N TYR A 183 9.22 -18.64 -8.10
CA TYR A 183 10.39 -18.77 -8.97
C TYR A 183 9.99 -19.30 -10.36
N GLU A 184 9.21 -20.37 -10.41
CA GLU A 184 8.73 -20.97 -11.67
C GLU A 184 7.83 -20.00 -12.47
N MET A 185 7.04 -19.16 -11.80
CA MET A 185 6.16 -18.21 -12.47
C MET A 185 6.91 -16.97 -13.00
N MET A 186 7.91 -16.48 -12.27
CA MET A 186 8.64 -15.25 -12.61
C MET A 186 9.79 -15.49 -13.58
N ARG A 187 10.47 -16.65 -13.50
CA ARG A 187 11.61 -16.98 -14.36
C ARG A 187 11.32 -16.80 -15.86
N PRO A 188 10.18 -17.28 -16.43
CA PRO A 188 9.86 -17.05 -17.82
C PRO A 188 9.87 -15.57 -18.21
N VAL A 189 9.39 -14.68 -17.33
CA VAL A 189 9.33 -13.24 -17.58
C VAL A 189 10.73 -12.65 -17.79
N PHE A 190 11.68 -13.00 -16.94
CA PHE A 190 13.07 -12.58 -17.09
C PHE A 190 13.70 -13.16 -18.36
N THR A 191 13.51 -14.46 -18.62
CA THR A 191 14.10 -15.10 -19.81
C THR A 191 13.54 -14.56 -21.13
N ASP A 192 12.26 -14.20 -21.16
CA ASP A 192 11.63 -13.60 -22.34
C ASP A 192 12.16 -12.18 -22.57
N TRP A 193 12.40 -11.41 -21.50
CA TRP A 193 13.05 -10.11 -21.59
C TRP A 193 14.48 -10.23 -22.14
N GLU A 194 15.29 -11.15 -21.63
CA GLU A 194 16.66 -11.40 -22.12
C GLU A 194 16.66 -11.77 -23.61
N ARG A 195 15.73 -12.64 -24.02
CA ARG A 195 15.57 -13.03 -25.43
C ARG A 195 15.18 -11.85 -26.31
N LYS A 196 14.29 -10.98 -25.83
CA LYS A 196 13.83 -9.80 -26.56
C LYS A 196 14.92 -8.73 -26.67
N TYR A 197 15.76 -8.59 -25.65
CA TYR A 197 16.74 -7.51 -25.52
C TYR A 197 18.21 -7.98 -25.57
N LYS A 198 18.51 -9.02 -26.37
CA LYS A 198 19.86 -9.56 -26.56
C LYS A 198 20.95 -8.52 -26.84
N ARG A 199 20.59 -7.38 -27.45
CA ARG A 199 21.50 -6.26 -27.71
C ARG A 199 22.21 -5.72 -26.47
N PHE A 200 21.65 -5.94 -25.28
CA PHE A 200 22.26 -5.49 -24.02
C PHE A 200 23.34 -6.44 -23.51
N ASP A 201 23.45 -7.65 -24.07
CA ASP A 201 24.43 -8.65 -23.64
C ASP A 201 24.39 -8.87 -22.11
N ALA A 202 23.17 -8.86 -21.57
CA ALA A 202 22.91 -8.87 -20.14
C ALA A 202 21.87 -9.92 -19.77
N CYS A 203 22.02 -10.51 -18.59
CA CYS A 203 21.12 -11.50 -18.02
C CYS A 203 20.72 -11.12 -16.59
N TRP A 204 19.64 -11.71 -16.09
CA TRP A 204 19.14 -11.51 -14.75
C TRP A 204 19.58 -12.66 -13.85
N GLU A 205 20.30 -12.33 -12.79
CA GLU A 205 20.46 -13.20 -11.63
C GLU A 205 19.30 -12.96 -10.67
N PHE A 206 18.44 -13.96 -10.48
CA PHE A 206 17.18 -13.83 -9.75
C PHE A 206 17.01 -14.98 -8.74
N GLY A 207 16.35 -14.68 -7.63
CA GLY A 207 15.91 -15.64 -6.62
C GLY A 207 15.14 -14.96 -5.49
N LEU A 208 14.83 -15.71 -4.44
CA LEU A 208 14.19 -15.20 -3.24
C LEU A 208 15.21 -15.06 -2.12
N ALA A 209 15.10 -13.99 -1.35
CA ALA A 209 15.84 -13.79 -0.12
C ALA A 209 14.88 -13.50 1.03
N GLU A 210 15.26 -13.93 2.22
CA GLU A 210 14.46 -13.83 3.42
C GLU A 210 15.17 -12.94 4.43
N TYR A 211 14.43 -12.06 5.09
CA TYR A 211 14.98 -11.05 5.99
C TYR A 211 14.07 -10.85 7.20
N VAL A 212 14.63 -10.19 8.22
CA VAL A 212 13.83 -9.40 9.14
C VAL A 212 13.73 -7.99 8.55
N GLN A 213 12.59 -7.31 8.65
CA GLN A 213 12.38 -5.99 8.03
C GLN A 213 13.50 -4.98 8.33
N ASP A 214 14.06 -5.00 9.53
CA ASP A 214 15.18 -4.14 9.96
C ASP A 214 16.51 -4.41 9.22
N ASP A 215 16.65 -5.54 8.53
CA ASP A 215 17.81 -5.83 7.68
C ASP A 215 17.82 -4.92 6.43
N LEU A 216 16.63 -4.48 5.99
CA LEU A 216 16.41 -3.69 4.79
C LEU A 216 16.58 -2.20 5.09
N THR A 217 17.82 -1.70 4.97
CA THR A 217 18.16 -0.32 5.34
C THR A 217 18.48 0.53 4.10
N PRO A 218 18.04 1.80 4.04
CA PRO A 218 18.32 2.69 2.91
C PRO A 218 19.79 3.12 2.82
N GLN A 219 20.58 2.89 3.86
CA GLN A 219 22.03 3.17 3.89
C GLN A 219 22.85 2.11 3.17
N LYS A 220 22.28 0.91 2.96
CA LYS A 220 22.93 -0.22 2.27
C LYS A 220 22.23 -0.44 0.93
N ASP A 221 23.01 -0.72 -0.10
CA ASP A 221 22.46 -1.22 -1.36
C ASP A 221 22.04 -2.69 -1.22
N MET A 222 21.15 -3.16 -2.09
CA MET A 222 20.52 -4.50 -2.01
C MET A 222 21.55 -5.63 -1.82
N TRP A 223 22.63 -5.58 -2.59
CA TRP A 223 23.68 -6.61 -2.56
C TRP A 223 24.44 -6.68 -1.24
N GLN A 224 24.37 -5.63 -0.41
CA GLN A 224 25.04 -5.51 0.89
C GLN A 224 24.16 -5.94 2.06
N TRP A 225 22.89 -6.29 1.80
CA TRP A 225 22.01 -6.76 2.86
C TRP A 225 22.42 -8.16 3.32
N GLU A 226 22.30 -8.35 4.62
CA GLU A 226 22.61 -9.59 5.33
C GLU A 226 21.31 -10.09 5.94
N SER A 227 21.02 -11.37 5.78
CA SER A 227 19.81 -11.98 6.32
C SER A 227 20.01 -12.40 7.77
N ARG A 228 19.16 -11.88 8.67
CA ARG A 228 19.02 -12.38 10.05
C ARG A 228 17.74 -13.18 10.27
N ALA A 229 17.03 -13.54 9.20
CA ALA A 229 15.78 -14.29 9.29
C ALA A 229 15.96 -15.61 10.05
N TRP A 230 17.05 -16.34 9.75
CA TRP A 230 17.37 -17.67 10.27
C TRP A 230 18.70 -17.74 11.01
N GLU A 231 18.94 -16.79 11.92
CA GLU A 231 20.08 -16.89 12.84
C GLU A 231 20.10 -18.24 13.58
N LYS A 232 21.30 -18.78 13.84
CA LYS A 232 21.48 -20.11 14.44
C LYS A 232 20.68 -20.24 15.74
N GLY A 233 19.79 -21.22 15.80
CA GLY A 233 18.99 -21.54 16.98
C GLY A 233 17.57 -20.94 16.97
N ARG A 234 17.16 -20.24 15.91
CA ARG A 234 15.80 -19.76 15.74
C ARG A 234 14.92 -20.81 15.03
N GLU A 235 13.92 -21.33 15.75
CA GLU A 235 12.93 -22.28 15.22
C GLU A 235 11.64 -21.58 14.73
N GLU A 236 11.36 -20.40 15.29
CA GLU A 236 10.15 -19.62 14.99
C GLU A 236 10.37 -18.56 13.91
N LEU A 237 9.30 -18.26 13.17
CA LEU A 237 9.33 -17.23 12.14
C LEU A 237 9.42 -15.84 12.83
N PRO A 238 10.35 -14.96 12.43
CA PRO A 238 10.48 -13.63 13.02
C PRO A 238 9.19 -12.82 12.94
N GLU A 239 8.93 -11.95 13.92
CA GLU A 239 7.72 -11.13 13.94
C GLU A 239 7.54 -10.26 12.69
N ASP A 240 8.65 -9.67 12.23
CA ASP A 240 8.75 -8.80 11.07
C ASP A 240 9.43 -9.51 9.88
N TYR A 241 9.15 -10.80 9.73
CA TYR A 241 9.64 -11.61 8.63
C TYR A 241 9.20 -11.05 7.27
N ILE A 242 10.12 -11.00 6.32
CA ILE A 242 9.84 -10.67 4.92
C ILE A 242 10.63 -11.56 3.97
N CYS A 243 9.95 -12.10 2.97
CA CYS A 243 10.52 -12.79 1.82
C CYS A 243 10.34 -11.90 0.59
N VAL A 244 11.44 -11.58 -0.06
CA VAL A 244 11.48 -10.70 -1.23
C VAL A 244 12.12 -11.42 -2.40
N GLY A 245 11.52 -11.26 -3.59
CA GLY A 245 12.16 -11.63 -4.84
C GLY A 245 13.17 -10.56 -5.20
N GLU A 246 14.42 -10.96 -5.38
CA GLU A 246 15.50 -10.07 -5.81
C GLU A 246 15.98 -10.47 -7.20
N ALA A 247 16.18 -9.48 -8.05
CA ALA A 247 16.77 -9.67 -9.37
C ALA A 247 17.85 -8.63 -9.63
N TYR A 248 18.97 -9.09 -10.16
CA TYR A 248 20.17 -8.31 -10.41
C TYR A 248 20.56 -8.41 -11.87
N LEU A 249 20.75 -7.28 -12.54
CA LEU A 249 21.20 -7.28 -13.93
C LEU A 249 22.71 -7.51 -13.98
N LYS A 250 23.13 -8.50 -14.76
CA LYS A 250 24.52 -8.89 -14.95
C LYS A 250 24.93 -8.81 -16.40
N ARG A 251 26.22 -8.56 -16.61
CA ARG A 251 26.90 -8.71 -17.90
C ARG A 251 28.10 -9.63 -17.70
N GLY A 252 28.04 -10.83 -18.27
CA GLY A 252 28.97 -11.90 -17.93
C GLY A 252 28.87 -12.28 -16.44
N GLN A 253 29.96 -12.11 -15.69
CA GLN A 253 30.02 -12.39 -14.25
C GLN A 253 29.86 -11.14 -13.37
N GLU A 254 29.79 -9.96 -13.96
CA GLU A 254 29.76 -8.69 -13.26
C GLU A 254 28.35 -8.11 -13.18
N TYR A 255 28.09 -7.34 -12.12
CA TYR A 255 26.83 -6.66 -11.88
C TYR A 255 26.82 -5.30 -12.57
N VAL A 256 25.68 -4.94 -13.16
CA VAL A 256 25.48 -3.65 -13.80
C VAL A 256 25.14 -2.61 -12.73
N MET A 257 25.89 -1.52 -12.70
CA MET A 257 25.80 -0.44 -11.73
C MET A 257 25.44 0.87 -12.42
N ASP A 258 24.61 1.69 -11.78
CA ASP A 258 24.31 3.05 -12.22
C ASP A 258 25.48 4.02 -11.94
N ARG A 259 25.37 5.27 -12.37
CA ARG A 259 26.42 6.29 -12.13
C ARG A 259 26.63 6.63 -10.64
N LYS A 260 25.66 6.33 -9.78
CA LYS A 260 25.73 6.60 -8.34
C LYS A 260 26.32 5.42 -7.56
N GLY A 261 26.60 4.30 -8.24
CA GLY A 261 27.13 3.09 -7.62
C GLY A 261 26.06 2.21 -7.00
N TYR A 262 24.79 2.33 -7.42
CA TYR A 262 23.74 1.39 -7.06
C TYR A 262 23.63 0.28 -8.10
N VAL A 263 23.37 -0.93 -7.64
CA VAL A 263 23.11 -2.06 -8.53
C VAL A 263 21.79 -1.88 -9.27
N VAL A 264 21.80 -2.16 -10.57
CA VAL A 264 20.58 -2.19 -11.37
C VAL A 264 19.85 -3.49 -11.02
N GLY A 265 18.87 -3.37 -10.12
CA GLY A 265 18.11 -4.49 -9.62
C GLY A 265 16.62 -4.20 -9.42
N LEU A 266 15.90 -5.25 -9.05
CA LEU A 266 14.48 -5.23 -8.71
C LEU A 266 14.23 -5.92 -7.38
N LEU A 267 13.37 -5.30 -6.58
CA LEU A 267 12.81 -5.88 -5.36
C LEU A 267 11.33 -6.13 -5.57
N ILE A 268 10.91 -7.34 -5.26
CA ILE A 268 9.54 -7.82 -5.44
C ILE A 268 9.08 -8.36 -4.08
N PRO A 269 8.44 -7.53 -3.23
CA PRO A 269 7.88 -8.02 -1.97
C PRO A 269 6.88 -9.15 -2.25
N TYR A 270 7.09 -10.30 -1.62
CA TYR A 270 6.29 -11.49 -1.91
C TYR A 270 5.54 -12.02 -0.69
N ILE A 271 6.26 -12.42 0.35
CA ILE A 271 5.64 -12.90 1.60
C ILE A 271 6.09 -12.00 2.74
N ARG A 272 5.17 -11.66 3.65
CA ARG A 272 5.50 -10.89 4.86
C ARG A 272 4.65 -11.31 6.03
N GLN A 273 5.23 -11.32 7.22
CA GLN A 273 4.48 -11.39 8.46
C GLN A 273 4.15 -9.98 8.93
N THR A 274 2.89 -9.75 9.25
CA THR A 274 2.41 -8.44 9.71
C THR A 274 1.39 -8.62 10.83
N ARG A 275 1.00 -7.52 11.48
CA ARG A 275 -0.12 -7.52 12.42
C ARG A 275 -1.39 -8.07 11.74
N SER A 276 -2.06 -9.01 12.41
CA SER A 276 -3.40 -9.43 12.01
C SER A 276 -4.43 -8.55 12.68
N TYR A 277 -5.50 -8.27 11.94
CA TYR A 277 -6.69 -7.63 12.46
C TYR A 277 -7.87 -8.62 12.53
N GLN A 278 -7.62 -9.93 12.33
CA GLN A 278 -8.61 -10.97 12.64
C GLN A 278 -8.68 -11.18 14.15
N ILE A 279 -9.89 -11.33 14.66
CA ILE A 279 -10.11 -11.56 16.10
C ILE A 279 -9.53 -12.90 16.53
N GLY A 280 -8.76 -12.87 17.62
CA GLY A 280 -8.04 -14.04 18.14
C GLY A 280 -6.71 -14.33 17.45
N GLU A 281 -6.30 -13.53 16.47
CA GLU A 281 -5.03 -13.65 15.77
C GLU A 281 -4.23 -12.33 15.92
N SER A 282 -3.01 -12.40 16.44
CA SER A 282 -2.15 -11.20 16.59
C SER A 282 -1.30 -10.92 15.35
N ARG A 283 -0.90 -11.98 14.64
CA ARG A 283 0.03 -11.94 13.50
C ARG A 283 -0.48 -12.81 12.39
N ARG A 284 -0.24 -12.38 11.15
CA ARG A 284 -0.62 -13.09 9.95
C ARG A 284 0.47 -13.03 8.90
N ILE A 285 0.72 -14.17 8.26
CA ILE A 285 1.60 -14.27 7.10
C ILE A 285 0.76 -14.00 5.85
N ARG A 286 1.23 -13.05 5.04
CA ARG A 286 0.55 -12.57 3.85
C ARG A 286 1.42 -12.82 2.64
N LYS A 287 0.81 -13.31 1.57
CA LYS A 287 1.44 -13.58 0.28
C LYS A 287 0.78 -12.72 -0.79
N MET A 288 1.58 -12.04 -1.60
CA MET A 288 1.10 -11.30 -2.75
C MET A 288 0.60 -12.24 -3.86
N ASP A 289 -0.42 -11.82 -4.59
CA ASP A 289 -0.93 -12.54 -5.78
C ASP A 289 0.13 -12.57 -6.89
N GLU A 290 0.53 -13.78 -7.29
CA GLU A 290 1.61 -13.98 -8.25
C GLU A 290 1.23 -13.52 -9.66
N THR A 291 -0.05 -13.60 -10.04
CA THR A 291 -0.50 -13.12 -11.35
C THR A 291 -0.30 -11.61 -11.47
N CYS A 292 -0.69 -10.87 -10.43
CA CYS A 292 -0.46 -9.43 -10.34
C CYS A 292 1.04 -9.11 -10.31
N LEU A 293 1.84 -9.85 -9.54
CA LEU A 293 3.29 -9.64 -9.50
C LEU A 293 3.93 -9.85 -10.88
N LYS A 294 3.51 -10.88 -11.62
CA LYS A 294 4.01 -11.17 -12.97
C LYS A 294 3.73 -10.03 -13.95
N GLU A 295 2.53 -9.46 -13.91
CA GLU A 295 2.14 -8.31 -14.73
C GLU A 295 2.98 -7.08 -14.38
N LYS A 296 3.10 -6.76 -13.08
CA LYS A 296 3.90 -5.62 -12.58
C LYS A 296 5.38 -5.77 -12.96
N LEU A 297 5.94 -6.96 -12.79
CA LEU A 297 7.32 -7.28 -13.16
C LEU A 297 7.56 -7.06 -14.65
N SER A 298 6.65 -7.54 -15.52
CA SER A 298 6.75 -7.36 -16.97
C SER A 298 6.80 -5.87 -17.35
N VAL A 299 5.91 -5.05 -16.77
CA VAL A 299 5.89 -3.59 -17.01
C VAL A 299 7.20 -2.94 -16.56
N ARG A 300 7.72 -3.35 -15.39
CA ARG A 300 8.96 -2.80 -14.83
C ARG A 300 10.18 -3.16 -15.67
N LEU A 301 10.28 -4.40 -16.15
CA LEU A 301 11.35 -4.83 -17.05
C LEU A 301 11.33 -4.07 -18.39
N GLU A 302 10.15 -3.81 -18.95
CA GLU A 302 10.01 -2.96 -20.15
C GLU A 302 10.42 -1.51 -19.90
N GLN A 303 10.25 -0.99 -18.67
CA GLN A 303 10.77 0.32 -18.28
C GLN A 303 12.31 0.30 -18.24
N ILE A 304 12.91 -0.70 -17.60
CA ILE A 304 14.38 -0.83 -17.53
C ILE A 304 14.97 -0.89 -18.94
N ALA A 305 14.39 -1.67 -19.85
CA ALA A 305 14.85 -1.74 -21.24
C ALA A 305 14.81 -0.39 -21.99
N ARG A 306 13.91 0.52 -21.60
CA ARG A 306 13.84 1.89 -22.16
C ARG A 306 14.84 2.84 -21.51
N GLU A 307 15.21 2.60 -20.25
CA GLU A 307 16.12 3.43 -19.47
C GLU A 307 17.59 3.05 -19.69
N LEU A 308 17.91 1.77 -19.88
CA LEU A 308 19.29 1.28 -20.08
C LEU A 308 20.08 2.03 -21.17
N PRO A 309 19.51 2.39 -22.35
CA PRO A 309 20.25 3.16 -23.36
C PRO A 309 20.43 4.65 -23.02
N ARG A 310 19.68 5.18 -22.04
CA ARG A 310 19.59 6.62 -21.75
C ARG A 310 20.56 7.08 -20.67
N HIS A 311 21.14 6.15 -19.93
CA HIS A 311 22.04 6.43 -18.82
C HIS A 311 23.36 5.70 -19.00
N THR A 312 24.42 6.17 -18.34
CA THR A 312 25.68 5.44 -18.32
C THR A 312 25.64 4.42 -17.20
N TYR A 313 26.06 3.21 -17.54
CA TYR A 313 26.23 2.12 -16.60
C TYR A 313 27.67 1.64 -16.68
N HIS A 314 28.14 1.04 -15.59
CA HIS A 314 29.40 0.33 -15.55
C HIS A 314 29.18 -1.05 -14.92
N THR A 315 30.17 -1.92 -15.00
CA THR A 315 30.09 -3.26 -14.42
C THR A 315 31.09 -3.41 -13.27
N GLN A 316 30.71 -4.18 -12.27
CA GLN A 316 31.55 -4.45 -11.10
C GLN A 316 31.36 -5.89 -10.62
N ALA A 317 32.46 -6.56 -10.26
CA ALA A 317 32.40 -7.83 -9.56
C ALA A 317 31.96 -7.60 -8.10
N LEU A 318 30.85 -8.20 -7.70
CA LEU A 318 30.29 -8.11 -6.34
C LEU A 318 30.07 -9.51 -5.76
N THR A 319 30.00 -9.58 -4.43
CA THR A 319 29.56 -10.76 -3.70
C THR A 319 28.35 -10.37 -2.88
N LEU A 320 27.24 -11.08 -3.04
CA LEU A 320 26.01 -10.81 -2.28
C LEU A 320 26.25 -11.16 -0.80
N GLY A 321 25.76 -10.30 0.10
CA GLY A 321 25.79 -10.53 1.56
C GLY A 321 24.80 -11.60 2.04
N HIS A 322 24.02 -12.19 1.13
CA HIS A 322 22.95 -13.14 1.40
C HIS A 322 22.86 -14.19 0.27
N THR A 323 22.06 -15.22 0.52
CA THR A 323 21.80 -16.30 -0.46
C THR A 323 20.48 -16.05 -1.19
N LEU A 324 20.49 -16.23 -2.51
CA LEU A 324 19.29 -16.23 -3.33
C LEU A 324 18.77 -17.66 -3.51
N THR A 325 17.68 -17.98 -2.84
CA THR A 325 17.00 -19.27 -2.93
C THR A 325 16.28 -19.42 -4.26
N ARG A 326 16.50 -20.54 -4.93
CA ARG A 326 15.85 -20.89 -6.22
C ARG A 326 15.01 -22.19 -6.14
N LYS A 327 15.16 -22.97 -5.07
CA LYS A 327 14.44 -24.24 -4.79
C LYS A 327 14.37 -24.53 -3.29
N VAL A 328 13.43 -25.38 -2.88
CA VAL A 328 13.16 -25.81 -1.49
C VAL A 328 14.37 -26.46 -0.80
N GLU A 329 15.33 -27.06 -1.52
CA GLU A 329 16.51 -27.70 -0.91
C GLU A 329 17.43 -26.74 -0.12
N ASP A 330 17.29 -25.42 -0.33
CA ASP A 330 18.02 -24.39 0.42
C ASP A 330 17.23 -23.79 1.60
N ILE A 331 15.94 -24.11 1.75
CA ILE A 331 15.13 -23.70 2.91
C ILE A 331 15.22 -24.84 3.93
N ARG A 332 16.13 -24.71 4.89
CA ARG A 332 16.16 -25.59 6.06
C ARG A 332 14.95 -25.29 6.94
N LEU A 333 13.80 -25.87 6.59
CA LEU A 333 12.75 -26.13 7.58
C LEU A 333 13.15 -27.42 8.30
N PRO A 334 13.42 -27.39 9.63
CA PRO A 334 13.59 -28.61 10.42
C PRO A 334 12.31 -29.45 10.47
#